data_AF-A0A6S7DD36-F1
#
_entry.id   AF-A0A6S7DD36-F1
#
_cell.length_a   1.000
_cell.length_b   1.000
_cell.length_c   1.000
_cell.angle_alpha   90.00
_cell.angle_beta   90.00
_cell.angle_gamma   90.00
#
_symmetry.space_group_name_H-M   'P 1'
#
loop_
_entity.id
_entity.type
_entity.pdbx_description
1 polymer ?
#
loop_
_entity_poly.entity_id
_entity_poly.type
_entity_poly.pdbx_seq_one_letter_code
_entity_poly.pdbx_strand_id
1 'polypeptide(L)'
;MARRFRRGPVIRAFRRKDGSDDGLPAKGGRNADTYWKGQPRSNATHESSTDPDARLFNKSGKSPAILCYHGHVLMENRSGLVVGAVASHADGFSERVSVLRLLDYVPGTHAKTVGADKIYDTRDFVSDCRAHRQESPAEAGQLN
;
A
#
# COMPACT_ATOMS: atom_id res chain seq x y z
N MET A 1 -2.56 4.47 13.12
CA MET A 1 -1.94 5.75 13.50
C MET A 1 -1.98 6.70 12.30
N ALA A 2 -2.80 7.76 12.34
CA ALA A 2 -2.95 8.69 11.22
C ALA A 2 -1.70 9.59 11.12
N ARG A 3 -0.91 9.43 10.04
CA ARG A 3 0.23 10.31 9.78
C ARG A 3 -0.32 11.66 9.31
N ARG A 4 0.04 12.75 10.00
CA ARG A 4 -0.34 14.11 9.63
C ARG A 4 0.50 14.54 8.42
N PHE A 5 -0.10 14.55 7.23
CA PHE A 5 0.59 14.92 5.98
C PHE A 5 0.96 16.41 6.00
N ARG A 6 2.25 16.74 5.87
CA ARG A 6 2.70 18.13 5.70
C ARG A 6 2.45 18.62 4.27
N ARG A 7 2.36 19.96 4.16
CA ARG A 7 2.07 20.74 2.96
C ARG A 7 2.90 20.27 1.75
N GLY A 8 2.21 19.72 0.75
CA GLY A 8 2.73 19.40 -0.57
C GLY A 8 1.86 20.05 -1.67
N PRO A 9 2.22 19.89 -2.96
CA PRO A 9 1.45 20.41 -4.08
C PRO A 9 -0.01 19.96 -4.02
N VAL A 10 -0.91 20.80 -4.56
CA VAL A 10 -2.35 20.53 -4.55
C VAL A 10 -2.64 19.29 -5.39
N ILE A 11 -3.09 18.22 -4.74
CA ILE A 11 -3.63 17.04 -5.42
C ILE A 11 -5.03 17.40 -5.91
N ARG A 12 -5.13 17.72 -7.21
CA ARG A 12 -6.32 18.27 -7.88
C ARG A 12 -7.57 17.39 -7.80
N ALA A 13 -7.41 16.10 -7.53
CA ALA A 13 -8.50 15.12 -7.46
C ALA A 13 -8.87 14.67 -6.03
N PHE A 14 -8.27 15.23 -4.97
CA PHE A 14 -8.54 14.75 -3.60
C PHE A 14 -9.61 15.61 -2.91
N ARG A 15 -10.83 15.07 -2.79
CA ARG A 15 -12.04 15.78 -2.30
C ARG A 15 -12.54 15.20 -0.98
N ARG A 16 -13.30 15.97 -0.20
CA ARG A 16 -13.96 15.45 1.01
C ARG A 16 -15.05 14.42 0.66
N LYS A 17 -15.16 13.40 1.49
CA LYS A 17 -16.19 12.34 1.37
C LYS A 17 -17.59 12.81 1.74
N ASP A 18 -17.70 13.86 2.56
CA ASP A 18 -18.97 14.37 3.08
C ASP A 18 -19.70 15.33 2.11
N GLY A 19 -19.17 15.51 0.89
CA GLY A 19 -19.75 16.39 -0.13
C GLY A 19 -19.74 17.87 0.23
N SER A 20 -19.12 18.28 1.34
CA SER A 20 -19.10 19.69 1.76
C SER A 20 -18.26 20.59 0.85
N ASP A 21 -17.49 20.01 -0.07
CA ASP A 21 -16.76 20.73 -1.12
C ASP A 21 -17.59 20.91 -2.41
N ASP A 22 -18.76 20.26 -2.54
CA ASP A 22 -19.57 20.24 -3.78
C ASP A 22 -20.36 21.54 -4.02
N GLY A 23 -20.35 22.47 -3.07
CA GLY A 23 -21.08 23.75 -3.12
C GLY A 23 -20.20 25.00 -3.15
N LEU A 24 -18.87 24.89 -3.08
CA LEU A 24 -18.00 26.06 -3.14
C LEU A 24 -17.74 26.41 -4.61
N PRO A 25 -18.13 27.62 -5.09
CA PRO A 25 -17.80 28.03 -6.44
C PRO A 25 -16.28 27.99 -6.58
N ALA A 26 -15.80 27.14 -7.48
CA ALA A 26 -14.42 27.12 -7.91
C ALA A 26 -14.08 28.52 -8.42
N LYS A 27 -13.49 29.36 -7.57
CA LYS A 27 -13.01 30.69 -7.99
C LYS A 27 -11.84 30.48 -8.94
N GLY A 28 -12.17 30.38 -10.24
CA GLY A 28 -11.25 30.56 -11.36
C GLY A 28 -10.75 29.27 -12.02
N GLY A 29 -11.20 29.05 -13.27
CA GLY A 29 -10.50 28.27 -14.31
C GLY A 29 -10.30 26.77 -14.09
N ARG A 30 -9.82 26.09 -15.14
CA ARG A 30 -9.42 24.66 -15.15
C ARG A 30 -8.49 24.28 -13.99
N ASN A 31 -7.84 25.28 -13.41
CA ASN A 31 -6.95 25.19 -12.26
C ASN A 31 -7.45 25.97 -11.04
N ALA A 32 -8.71 25.79 -10.61
CA ALA A 32 -9.18 26.42 -9.38
C ALA A 32 -8.34 25.95 -8.18
N ASP A 33 -7.58 26.88 -7.61
CA ASP A 33 -6.86 26.69 -6.36
C ASP A 33 -7.89 26.58 -5.25
N THR A 34 -8.31 25.35 -4.91
CA THR A 34 -9.04 25.09 -3.67
C THR A 34 -8.10 25.39 -2.52
N TYR A 35 -8.13 26.65 -2.06
CA TYR A 35 -7.36 27.19 -0.95
C TYR A 35 -7.66 26.41 0.34
N TRP A 36 -6.92 25.33 0.57
CA TRP A 36 -7.10 24.44 1.72
C TRP A 36 -6.36 24.92 2.98
N LYS A 37 -6.29 26.23 3.20
CA LYS A 37 -5.51 26.82 4.28
C LYS A 37 -6.10 26.39 5.64
N GLY A 38 -5.44 25.43 6.31
CA GLY A 38 -5.62 25.14 7.73
C GLY A 38 -6.17 23.76 8.09
N GLN A 39 -6.80 23.03 7.15
CA GLN A 39 -7.41 21.74 7.45
C GLN A 39 -6.48 20.57 7.04
N PRO A 40 -6.18 19.61 7.95
CA PRO A 40 -5.35 18.46 7.60
C PRO A 40 -6.11 17.53 6.64
N ARG A 41 -5.51 17.23 5.48
CA ARG A 41 -6.02 16.21 4.54
C ARG A 41 -5.66 14.82 5.07
N SER A 42 -6.61 13.90 5.07
CA SER A 42 -6.40 12.51 5.48
C SER A 42 -7.31 11.56 4.71
N ASN A 43 -6.87 10.30 4.55
CA ASN A 43 -7.65 9.22 3.91
C ASN A 43 -8.99 8.91 4.60
N ALA A 44 -9.16 9.31 5.87
CA ALA A 44 -10.43 9.18 6.58
C ALA A 44 -11.47 10.19 6.08
N THR A 45 -11.01 11.41 5.81
CA THR A 45 -11.86 12.56 5.49
C THR A 45 -12.00 12.84 4.00
N HIS A 46 -11.07 12.35 3.18
CA HIS A 46 -10.95 12.68 1.77
C HIS A 46 -10.65 11.44 0.94
N GLU A 47 -11.04 11.47 -0.33
CA GLU A 47 -10.77 10.44 -1.32
C GLU A 47 -10.50 11.04 -2.70
N SER A 48 -9.95 10.21 -3.57
CA SER A 48 -9.65 10.59 -4.95
C SER A 48 -10.91 10.50 -5.81
N SER A 49 -11.19 11.58 -6.56
CA SER A 49 -12.37 11.68 -7.42
C SER A 49 -12.27 10.86 -8.70
N THR A 50 -11.06 10.46 -9.09
CA THR A 50 -10.82 9.65 -10.31
C THR A 50 -10.70 8.17 -10.00
N ASP A 51 -10.20 7.85 -8.81
CA ASP A 51 -9.99 6.49 -8.35
C ASP A 51 -10.19 6.46 -6.83
N PRO A 52 -11.36 6.01 -6.33
CA PRO A 52 -11.67 6.00 -4.91
C PRO A 52 -10.73 5.13 -4.09
N ASP A 53 -9.97 4.21 -4.68
CA ASP A 53 -9.10 3.27 -3.98
C ASP A 53 -7.66 3.79 -3.82
N ALA A 54 -7.27 4.79 -4.60
CA ALA A 54 -6.01 5.49 -4.43
C ALA A 54 -5.97 6.21 -3.07
N ARG A 55 -4.92 5.94 -2.28
CA ARG A 55 -4.76 6.52 -0.94
C ARG A 55 -3.66 7.58 -0.94
N LEU A 56 -3.84 8.62 -0.13
CA LEU A 56 -2.81 9.61 0.14
C LEU A 56 -1.69 8.98 0.95
N PHE A 57 -0.47 9.05 0.43
CA PHE A 57 0.73 8.50 1.06
C PHE A 57 1.93 9.41 0.84
N ASN A 58 2.86 9.43 1.81
CA ASN A 58 4.16 10.07 1.66
C ASN A 58 5.27 9.11 2.12
N LYS A 59 6.32 8.99 1.30
CA LYS A 59 7.48 8.13 1.61
C LYS A 59 8.16 8.53 2.93
N SER A 60 8.21 9.82 3.22
CA SER A 60 8.79 10.37 4.44
C SER A 60 8.01 11.60 4.91
N GLY A 61 8.19 11.99 6.17
CA GLY A 61 7.57 13.21 6.72
C GLY A 61 7.98 14.52 6.01
N LYS A 62 9.05 14.48 5.19
CA LYS A 62 9.54 15.61 4.39
C LYS A 62 9.15 15.50 2.91
N SER A 63 8.70 14.32 2.46
CA SER A 63 8.30 14.10 1.06
C SER A 63 6.87 14.60 0.84
N PRO A 64 6.57 15.16 -0.35
CA PRO A 64 5.20 15.41 -0.78
C PRO A 64 4.33 14.16 -0.62
N ALA A 65 3.09 14.36 -0.21
CA ALA A 65 2.08 13.31 -0.26
C ALA A 65 1.53 13.20 -1.68
N ILE A 66 1.35 11.97 -2.15
CA ILE A 66 0.81 11.63 -3.47
C ILE A 66 -0.32 10.61 -3.30
N LEU A 67 -1.21 10.51 -4.29
CA LEU A 67 -2.17 9.41 -4.37
C LEU A 67 -1.49 8.20 -5.01
N CYS A 68 -1.47 7.07 -4.31
CA CYS A 68 -0.86 5.86 -4.83
C CYS A 68 -1.44 4.58 -4.22
N TYR A 69 -1.09 3.48 -4.88
CA TYR A 69 -1.11 2.12 -4.33
C TYR A 69 0.30 1.76 -3.85
N HIS A 70 0.41 0.75 -3.00
CA HIS A 70 1.67 0.09 -2.70
C HIS A 70 1.83 -1.12 -3.60
N GLY A 71 2.93 -1.17 -4.36
CA GLY A 71 3.32 -2.36 -5.12
C GLY A 71 4.33 -3.17 -4.32
N HIS A 72 4.05 -4.45 -4.12
CA HIS A 72 4.94 -5.41 -3.47
C HIS A 72 5.44 -6.39 -4.52
N VAL A 73 6.74 -6.65 -4.52
CA VAL A 73 7.40 -7.51 -5.51
C VAL A 73 8.23 -8.55 -4.77
N LEU A 74 8.03 -9.82 -5.12
CA LEU A 74 8.87 -10.93 -4.68
C LEU A 74 9.83 -11.31 -5.80
N MET A 75 11.11 -11.36 -5.46
CA MET A 75 12.18 -11.72 -6.39
C MET A 75 12.85 -13.01 -5.96
N GLU A 76 13.17 -13.86 -6.93
CA GLU A 76 14.03 -15.02 -6.74
C GLU A 76 15.49 -14.56 -6.70
N ASN A 77 16.17 -14.84 -5.58
CA ASN A 77 17.44 -14.23 -5.26
C ASN A 77 18.62 -14.69 -6.16
N ARG A 78 18.58 -15.91 -6.71
CA ARG A 78 19.68 -16.46 -7.52
C ARG A 78 19.69 -15.93 -8.95
N SER A 79 18.51 -15.77 -9.56
CA SER A 79 18.33 -15.33 -10.95
C SER A 79 17.95 -13.86 -11.07
N GLY A 80 17.50 -13.23 -9.99
CA GLY A 80 16.98 -11.87 -10.01
C GLY A 80 15.62 -11.75 -10.71
N LEU A 81 14.92 -12.86 -10.93
CA LEU A 81 13.62 -12.86 -11.60
C LEU A 81 12.51 -12.44 -10.65
N VAL A 82 11.56 -11.65 -11.15
CA VAL A 82 10.31 -11.37 -10.45
C VAL A 82 9.43 -12.61 -10.53
N VAL A 83 9.11 -13.19 -9.37
CA VAL A 83 8.29 -14.41 -9.26
C VAL A 83 6.89 -14.14 -8.73
N GLY A 84 6.65 -12.94 -8.21
CA GLY A 84 5.31 -12.50 -7.81
C GLY A 84 5.25 -11.00 -7.60
N ALA A 85 4.08 -10.42 -7.85
CA ALA A 85 3.80 -9.03 -7.57
C ALA A 85 2.34 -8.85 -7.15
N VAL A 86 2.08 -7.98 -6.18
CA VAL A 86 0.72 -7.63 -5.76
C VAL A 86 0.65 -6.14 -5.44
N ALA A 87 -0.46 -5.51 -5.84
CA ALA A 87 -0.77 -4.16 -5.44
C ALA A 87 -1.74 -4.17 -4.25
N SER A 88 -1.50 -3.31 -3.27
CA SER A 88 -2.39 -3.09 -2.13
C SER A 88 -2.70 -1.61 -1.95
N HIS A 89 -3.73 -1.32 -1.16
CA HIS A 89 -3.94 0.03 -0.67
C HIS A 89 -2.73 0.50 0.14
N ALA A 90 -2.38 1.79 0.02
CA ALA A 90 -1.34 2.40 0.85
C ALA A 90 -1.82 2.67 2.30
N ASP A 91 -2.39 1.65 2.93
CA ASP A 91 -2.55 1.57 4.37
C ASP A 91 -1.25 1.02 4.98
N GLY A 92 -0.85 1.52 6.15
CA GLY A 92 0.46 1.18 6.73
C GLY A 92 0.62 -0.27 7.21
N PHE A 93 -0.35 -1.16 6.92
CA PHE A 93 -0.38 -2.54 7.37
C PHE A 93 -0.32 -3.56 6.23
N SER A 94 -0.73 -3.17 5.02
CA SER A 94 -0.80 -4.09 3.87
C SER A 94 0.54 -4.67 3.42
N GLU A 95 1.67 -4.06 3.76
CA GLU A 95 2.99 -4.50 3.32
C GLU A 95 3.33 -5.92 3.77
N ARG A 96 3.19 -6.22 5.07
CA ARG A 96 3.48 -7.56 5.60
C ARG A 96 2.51 -8.63 5.10
N VAL A 97 1.21 -8.28 5.08
CA VAL A 97 0.15 -9.18 4.58
C VAL A 97 0.39 -9.53 3.11
N SER A 98 0.83 -8.55 2.32
CA SER A 98 1.11 -8.75 0.89
C SER A 98 2.30 -9.67 0.68
N VAL A 99 3.35 -9.56 1.49
CA VAL A 99 4.51 -10.48 1.41
C VAL A 99 4.12 -11.91 1.78
N LEU A 100 3.37 -12.13 2.86
CA LEU A 100 2.90 -13.47 3.24
C LEU A 100 2.09 -14.11 2.11
N ARG A 101 1.16 -13.35 1.53
CA ARG A 101 0.40 -13.81 0.35
C ARG A 101 1.32 -14.19 -0.81
N LEU A 102 2.33 -13.38 -1.12
CA LEU A 102 3.27 -13.71 -2.20
C LEU A 102 4.06 -14.99 -1.91
N LEU A 103 4.39 -15.27 -0.64
CA LEU A 103 5.11 -16.49 -0.25
C LEU A 103 4.26 -17.75 -0.41
N ASP A 104 2.94 -17.67 -0.20
CA ASP A 104 2.01 -18.80 -0.39
C ASP A 104 1.99 -19.31 -1.83
N TYR A 105 2.23 -18.43 -2.81
CA TYR A 105 2.26 -18.79 -4.23
C TYR A 105 3.64 -19.25 -4.72
N VAL A 106 4.68 -19.22 -3.88
CA VAL A 106 5.99 -19.77 -4.26
C VAL A 106 5.90 -21.29 -4.23
N PRO A 107 6.12 -22.02 -5.33
CA PRO A 107 6.08 -23.47 -5.32
C PRO A 107 7.27 -24.08 -4.58
N GLY A 108 7.12 -25.34 -4.15
CA GLY A 108 8.21 -26.15 -3.60
C GLY A 108 8.05 -26.47 -2.11
N THR A 109 8.45 -27.70 -1.77
CA THR A 109 8.35 -28.30 -0.43
C THR A 109 9.63 -28.17 0.41
N HIS A 110 10.69 -27.59 -0.16
CA HIS A 110 11.96 -27.38 0.53
C HIS A 110 11.92 -26.11 1.40
N ALA A 111 12.84 -26.02 2.36
CA ALA A 111 12.98 -24.83 3.19
C ALA A 111 13.35 -23.61 2.33
N LYS A 112 12.47 -22.61 2.31
CA LYS A 112 12.69 -21.34 1.62
C LYS A 112 13.36 -20.33 2.55
N THR A 113 14.34 -19.60 2.03
CA THR A 113 14.95 -18.46 2.70
C THR A 113 14.41 -17.17 2.10
N VAL A 114 13.88 -16.29 2.95
CA VAL A 114 13.32 -15.00 2.51
C VAL A 114 14.27 -13.89 2.94
N GLY A 115 14.78 -13.13 1.97
CA GLY A 115 15.46 -11.87 2.21
C GLY A 115 14.46 -10.71 2.15
N ALA A 116 14.56 -9.77 3.08
CA ALA A 116 13.70 -8.59 3.12
C ALA A 116 14.43 -7.38 3.71
N ASP A 117 13.88 -6.18 3.51
CA ASP A 117 14.41 -4.95 4.08
C ASP A 117 14.37 -4.95 5.61
N LYS A 118 15.20 -4.11 6.24
CA LYS A 118 15.33 -4.02 7.71
C LYS A 118 14.00 -3.86 8.46
N ILE A 119 13.02 -3.16 7.87
CA ILE A 119 11.72 -2.88 8.52
C ILE A 119 10.87 -4.16 8.67
N TYR A 120 11.18 -5.21 7.91
CA TYR A 120 10.54 -6.52 8.01
C TYR A 120 11.09 -7.37 9.15
N ASP A 121 12.28 -7.07 9.67
CA ASP A 121 12.89 -7.79 10.80
C ASP A 121 12.19 -7.43 12.13
N THR A 122 10.96 -7.89 12.25
CA THR A 122 10.12 -7.76 13.44
C THR A 122 9.68 -9.13 13.89
N ARG A 123 9.60 -9.33 15.21
CA ARG A 123 9.29 -10.63 15.81
C ARG A 123 8.03 -11.27 15.20
N ASP A 124 6.98 -10.46 15.01
CA ASP A 124 5.70 -10.94 14.50
C ASP A 124 5.84 -11.41 13.04
N PHE A 125 6.48 -10.60 12.18
CA PHE A 125 6.68 -10.99 10.77
C PHE A 125 7.55 -12.25 10.61
N VAL A 126 8.61 -12.38 11.42
CA VAL A 126 9.45 -13.58 11.43
C VAL A 126 8.65 -14.80 11.91
N SER A 127 7.78 -14.62 12.90
CA SER A 127 6.87 -15.67 13.36
C SER A 127 5.91 -16.09 12.27
N ASP A 128 5.28 -15.13 11.58
CA ASP A 128 4.34 -15.38 10.49
C ASP A 128 5.03 -16.14 9.34
N CYS A 129 6.23 -15.73 8.92
CA CYS A 129 7.02 -16.44 7.91
C CYS A 129 7.31 -17.90 8.31
N ARG A 130 7.57 -18.16 9.61
CA ARG A 130 7.86 -19.51 10.12
C ARG A 130 6.60 -20.37 10.24
N ALA A 131 5.44 -19.77 10.50
CA ALA A 131 4.16 -20.47 10.49
C ALA A 131 3.77 -20.86 9.07
N HIS A 132 3.85 -19.94 8.10
CA HIS A 132 3.59 -20.21 6.68
C HIS A 132 4.51 -21.31 6.11
N ARG A 133 5.75 -21.43 6.59
CA ARG A 133 6.64 -22.55 6.23
C ARG A 133 6.06 -23.93 6.58
N GLN A 134 5.25 -24.03 7.63
CA GLN A 134 4.68 -25.30 8.10
C GLN A 134 3.40 -25.68 7.34
N GLU A 135 2.74 -24.73 6.68
CA GLU A 135 1.44 -24.91 6.03
C GLU A 135 1.52 -25.08 4.50
N SER A 136 2.72 -24.99 3.91
CA SER A 136 2.94 -25.31 2.49
C SER A 136 2.38 -26.71 2.17
N PRO A 137 1.34 -26.84 1.33
CA PRO A 137 0.74 -28.14 1.04
C PRO A 137 1.78 -29.01 0.34
N ALA A 138 2.20 -30.08 1.01
CA ALA A 138 2.67 -31.25 0.30
C ALA A 138 1.50 -31.73 -0.56
N GLU A 139 1.75 -31.85 -1.86
CA GLU A 139 0.88 -32.41 -2.90
C GLU A 139 -0.42 -33.05 -2.37
N ALA A 140 -1.53 -32.36 -2.58
CA ALA A 140 -2.83 -33.00 -2.56
C ALA A 140 -2.83 -34.03 -3.70
N GLY A 141 -2.54 -35.28 -3.33
CA GLY A 141 -2.62 -36.43 -4.20
C GLY A 141 -3.99 -36.51 -4.87
N GLN A 142 -3.92 -36.93 -6.14
CA GLN A 142 -4.98 -37.47 -6.99
C GLN A 142 -6.36 -37.60 -6.34
N LEU A 143 -7.34 -36.92 -6.91
CA LEU A 143 -8.74 -37.33 -6.85
C LEU A 143 -9.23 -37.53 -8.30
N ASN A 144 -9.35 -38.83 -8.63
CA ASN A 144 -10.13 -39.52 -9.65
C ASN A 144 -10.56 -38.77 -10.92
#